data_AF-A0A942HIA3-F1
#
_entry.id   AF-A0A942HIA3-F1
#
_cell.length_a   1.000
_cell.length_b   1.000
_cell.length_c   1.000
_cell.angle_alpha   90.00
_cell.angle_beta   90.00
_cell.angle_gamma   90.00
#
_symmetry.space_group_name_H-M   'P 1'
#
loop_
_entity.id
_entity.type
_entity.pdbx_description
1 polymer ?
#
loop_
_entity_poly.entity_id
_entity_poly.type
_entity_poly.pdbx_seq_one_letter_code
_entity_poly.pdbx_strand_id
1 'polypeptide(L)'
;MSSELEANLRELASAGPVELRENGARVAPLSALSWEVRGHGERPLLHLWSSNHNLTRRVLAITDQSDERLALAVERFGRARPDRLEFVRVAAERSARDQGREEFCRWIEALCASQFPDATADPFTIHQDLEHSLSGNYARGVLTSGKTQWAVIAAPEAEGGSSASRCLTFGLLWLERLHSMRGRGPVSGLRFLLPRDAVPAMAHLLAVLNPKLQAEIYRYDRAREIFEAIDPSSLANISSTLVPLRESQSLLDRAGNELESVVSLAPSRITLHPSVPQRHIILRFRGLSFARWEDEKIFFGLPEAREQLHAGNRLALKQLLQELETHRHPLASDGMHPQFRAQPERWLETLVREDVTRIDIALDPRFAYAQVLANAGGDHGILDILAVTRTGRLAILELKCTEFLNLPLQAADYWLRIKRHLDHGNIARYGYFPGVELQSAPPIVYLVAPALRFHPAIDAILRSLSPQLEIVRVGLAENWRRGIRVVLRQ
;
A
#
# COMPACT_ATOMS: atom_id res chain seq x y z
N MET A 1 -43.80 27.28 11.12
CA MET A 1 -43.32 26.24 10.18
C MET A 1 -42.11 26.62 9.32
N SER A 2 -42.12 27.61 8.41
CA SER A 2 -40.89 27.91 7.61
C SER A 2 -39.69 28.34 8.45
N SER A 3 -39.87 29.35 9.30
CA SER A 3 -38.84 29.87 10.22
C SER A 3 -38.41 28.83 11.25
N GLU A 4 -39.36 28.05 11.76
CA GLU A 4 -39.17 26.94 12.69
C GLU A 4 -38.34 25.81 12.07
N LEU A 5 -38.65 25.41 10.83
CA LEU A 5 -37.88 24.41 10.10
C LEU A 5 -36.43 24.87 9.85
N GLU A 6 -36.24 26.13 9.45
CA GLU A 6 -34.89 26.70 9.30
C GLU A 6 -34.12 26.72 10.61
N ALA A 7 -34.77 27.12 11.71
CA ALA A 7 -34.16 27.14 13.03
C ALA A 7 -33.72 25.74 13.46
N ASN A 8 -34.63 24.76 13.34
CA ASN A 8 -34.36 23.36 13.69
C ASN A 8 -33.22 22.77 12.85
N LEU A 9 -33.18 23.03 11.53
CA LEU A 9 -32.10 22.55 10.67
C LEU A 9 -30.75 23.19 11.02
N ARG A 10 -30.71 24.50 11.34
CA ARG A 10 -29.49 25.17 11.78
C ARG A 10 -29.03 24.67 13.15
N GLU A 11 -29.95 24.46 14.07
CA GLU A 11 -29.65 23.92 15.41
C GLU A 11 -29.04 22.53 15.29
N LEU A 12 -29.70 21.63 14.56
CA LEU A 12 -29.23 20.26 14.34
C LEU A 12 -27.84 20.24 13.68
N ALA A 13 -27.63 21.07 12.65
CA ALA A 13 -26.37 21.15 11.91
C ALA A 13 -25.23 21.80 12.71
N SER A 14 -25.53 22.76 13.59
CA SER A 14 -24.51 23.45 14.40
C SER A 14 -24.03 22.60 15.57
N ALA A 15 -24.87 21.68 16.05
CA ALA A 15 -24.58 20.89 17.24
C ALA A 15 -23.87 19.55 16.91
N GLY A 16 -23.77 19.17 15.63
CA GLY A 16 -22.93 18.04 15.20
C GLY A 16 -23.20 17.57 13.76
N PRO A 17 -22.47 16.54 13.31
CA PRO A 17 -22.74 15.85 12.04
C PRO A 17 -24.20 15.40 11.89
N VAL A 18 -24.82 15.69 10.75
CA VAL A 18 -26.20 15.30 10.44
C VAL A 18 -26.27 14.48 9.15
N GLU A 19 -27.00 13.37 9.18
CA GLU A 19 -27.28 12.52 8.02
C GLU A 19 -28.73 12.68 7.56
N LEU A 20 -28.92 12.97 6.27
CA LEU A 20 -30.23 12.98 5.61
C LEU A 20 -30.64 11.55 5.22
N ARG A 21 -31.86 11.17 5.57
CA ARG A 21 -32.49 9.90 5.20
C ARG A 21 -33.88 10.13 4.60
N GLU A 22 -34.25 9.39 3.57
CA GLU A 22 -35.58 9.38 2.97
C GLU A 22 -36.16 7.97 3.06
N ASN A 23 -37.31 7.82 3.71
CA ASN A 23 -37.97 6.54 3.98
C ASN A 23 -37.04 5.50 4.63
N GLY A 24 -36.18 5.94 5.55
CA GLY A 24 -35.18 5.12 6.23
C GLY A 24 -33.91 4.83 5.41
N ALA A 25 -33.90 5.10 4.11
CA ALA A 25 -32.71 4.99 3.26
C ALA A 25 -31.85 6.25 3.38
N ARG A 26 -30.54 6.09 3.49
CA ARG A 26 -29.59 7.21 3.58
C ARG A 26 -29.49 7.93 2.24
N VAL A 27 -29.43 9.27 2.27
CA VAL A 27 -29.32 10.12 1.09
C VAL A 27 -27.93 10.74 1.01
N ALA A 28 -27.55 11.57 1.98
CA ALA A 28 -26.25 12.26 2.03
C ALA A 28 -26.03 12.91 3.42
N PRO A 29 -24.80 13.23 3.82
CA PRO A 29 -24.56 14.12 4.96
C PRO A 29 -25.08 15.54 4.64
N LEU A 30 -25.70 16.20 5.63
CA LEU A 30 -26.25 17.54 5.46
C LEU A 30 -25.17 18.57 5.11
N SER A 31 -23.94 18.38 5.59
CA SER A 31 -22.78 19.23 5.28
C SER A 31 -22.39 19.23 3.80
N ALA A 32 -22.70 18.16 3.07
CA ALA A 32 -22.43 18.05 1.63
C ALA A 32 -23.56 18.66 0.77
N LEU A 33 -24.64 19.13 1.39
CA LEU A 33 -25.81 19.69 0.72
C LEU A 33 -25.93 21.18 1.03
N SER A 34 -26.07 21.99 -0.02
CA SER A 34 -26.68 23.31 0.14
C SER A 34 -28.18 23.12 0.32
N TRP A 35 -28.80 23.93 1.17
CA TRP A 35 -30.24 23.83 1.40
C TRP A 35 -30.88 25.19 1.58
N GLU A 36 -32.15 25.28 1.22
CA GLU A 36 -32.98 26.47 1.37
C GLU A 36 -34.42 26.06 1.68
N VAL A 37 -35.10 26.88 2.47
CA VAL A 37 -36.53 26.75 2.72
C VAL A 37 -37.23 27.90 2.01
N ARG A 38 -38.07 27.60 1.02
CA ARG A 38 -38.81 28.57 0.21
C ARG A 38 -40.29 28.61 0.56
N GLY A 39 -40.88 29.80 0.47
CA GLY A 39 -42.30 30.05 0.67
C GLY A 39 -42.60 30.64 2.05
N HIS A 40 -43.69 31.41 2.14
CA HIS A 40 -44.15 32.03 3.40
C HIS A 40 -45.56 31.47 3.69
N GLY A 41 -45.65 30.44 4.53
CA GLY A 41 -46.92 29.79 4.87
C GLY A 41 -46.76 28.47 5.64
N GLU A 42 -47.88 27.75 5.82
CA GLU A 42 -47.98 26.50 6.58
C GLU A 42 -47.38 25.27 5.87
N ARG A 43 -46.86 25.40 4.63
CA ARG A 43 -46.28 24.28 3.84
C ARG A 43 -45.10 24.74 2.97
N PRO A 44 -43.94 25.04 3.56
CA PRO A 44 -42.78 25.51 2.82
C PRO A 44 -42.20 24.40 1.94
N LEU A 45 -41.45 24.81 0.92
CA LEU A 45 -40.66 23.94 0.06
C LEU A 45 -39.24 23.87 0.62
N LEU A 46 -38.80 22.67 0.99
CA LEU A 46 -37.41 22.39 1.32
C LEU A 46 -36.69 21.93 0.05
N HIS A 47 -35.63 22.64 -0.32
CA HIS A 47 -34.77 22.30 -1.44
C HIS A 47 -33.36 22.02 -0.91
N LEU A 48 -32.81 20.85 -1.25
CA LEU A 48 -31.50 20.35 -0.86
C LEU A 48 -30.73 19.95 -2.13
N TRP A 49 -29.53 20.47 -2.35
CA TRP A 49 -28.77 20.21 -3.58
C TRP A 49 -27.26 20.14 -3.40
N SER A 50 -26.61 19.41 -4.30
CA SER A 50 -25.15 19.29 -4.50
C SER A 50 -24.88 18.92 -5.95
N SER A 51 -23.62 18.59 -6.31
CA SER A 51 -23.29 18.06 -7.64
C SER A 51 -23.95 16.69 -7.91
N ASN A 52 -24.25 15.92 -6.85
CA ASN A 52 -24.71 14.53 -6.95
C ASN A 52 -26.18 14.36 -6.54
N HIS A 53 -26.78 15.36 -5.88
CA HIS A 53 -28.14 15.29 -5.35
C HIS A 53 -28.93 16.56 -5.68
N ASN A 54 -30.21 16.42 -6.02
CA ASN A 54 -31.14 17.53 -6.15
C ASN A 54 -32.52 17.08 -5.66
N LEU A 55 -32.92 17.57 -4.49
CA LEU A 55 -34.11 17.14 -3.76
C LEU A 55 -34.99 18.34 -3.42
N THR A 56 -36.19 18.39 -3.99
CA THR A 56 -37.23 19.37 -3.62
C THR A 56 -38.42 18.65 -3.02
N ARG A 57 -38.83 19.06 -1.81
CA ARG A 57 -39.92 18.43 -1.04
C ARG A 57 -40.82 19.49 -0.42
N ARG A 58 -42.14 19.33 -0.51
CA ARG A 58 -43.07 20.19 0.22
C ARG A 58 -43.25 19.63 1.62
N VAL A 59 -42.94 20.41 2.65
CA VAL A 59 -43.06 19.97 4.03
C VAL A 59 -44.52 20.09 4.46
N LEU A 60 -45.11 18.98 4.88
CA LEU A 60 -46.50 18.92 5.34
C LEU A 60 -46.60 19.08 6.86
N ALA A 61 -45.68 18.47 7.59
CA ALA A 61 -45.62 18.54 9.05
C ALA A 61 -44.23 18.16 9.56
N ILE A 62 -43.85 18.68 10.72
CA ILE A 62 -42.77 18.15 11.54
C ILE A 62 -43.38 17.03 12.39
N THR A 63 -42.91 15.80 12.17
CA THR A 63 -43.47 14.57 12.80
C THR A 63 -42.71 14.12 14.03
N ASP A 64 -41.44 14.49 14.15
CA ASP A 64 -40.57 14.17 15.29
C ASP A 64 -39.50 15.26 15.37
N GLN A 65 -39.24 15.74 16.58
CA GLN A 65 -38.20 16.72 16.86
C GLN A 65 -37.55 16.42 18.20
N SER A 66 -36.23 16.28 18.18
CA SER A 66 -35.36 16.12 19.33
C SER A 66 -33.97 16.67 18.98
N ASP A 67 -33.11 16.78 19.99
CA ASP A 67 -31.71 17.19 19.77
C ASP A 67 -30.99 16.25 18.79
N GLU A 68 -31.36 14.98 18.72
CA GLU A 68 -30.71 13.97 17.87
C GLU A 68 -31.40 13.77 16.51
N ARG A 69 -32.60 14.31 16.30
CA ARG A 69 -33.41 14.00 15.12
C ARG A 69 -34.46 15.04 14.80
N LEU A 70 -34.60 15.35 13.51
CA LEU A 70 -35.74 16.04 12.93
C LEU A 70 -36.38 15.17 11.84
N ALA A 71 -37.62 14.73 12.02
CA ALA A 71 -38.35 13.97 11.00
C ALA A 71 -39.53 14.78 10.44
N LEU A 72 -39.65 14.80 9.12
CA LEU A 72 -40.64 15.56 8.37
C LEU A 72 -41.54 14.60 7.59
N ALA A 73 -42.84 14.86 7.61
CA ALA A 73 -43.76 14.36 6.59
C ALA A 73 -43.67 15.28 5.38
N VAL A 74 -43.28 14.74 4.23
CA VAL A 74 -43.06 15.51 3.00
C VAL A 74 -43.88 14.99 1.83
N GLU A 75 -44.33 15.90 0.99
CA GLU A 75 -44.96 15.59 -0.28
C GLU A 75 -43.93 15.72 -1.42
N ARG A 76 -43.82 14.65 -2.21
CA ARG A 76 -43.09 14.64 -3.48
C ARG A 76 -44.07 14.96 -4.60
N PHE A 77 -43.72 15.92 -5.47
CA PHE A 77 -44.54 16.24 -6.65
C PHE A 77 -44.86 14.97 -7.46
N GLY A 78 -46.14 14.65 -7.59
CA GLY A 78 -46.64 13.50 -8.36
C GLY A 78 -46.94 12.21 -7.57
N ARG A 79 -46.86 12.19 -6.23
CA ARG A 79 -47.28 11.04 -5.40
C ARG A 79 -48.38 11.41 -4.42
N ALA A 80 -49.35 10.50 -4.24
CA ALA A 80 -50.53 10.71 -3.39
C ALA A 80 -50.30 10.46 -1.89
N ARG A 81 -49.22 9.75 -1.51
CA ARG A 81 -48.86 9.48 -0.11
C ARG A 81 -47.63 10.30 0.30
N PRO A 82 -47.63 10.89 1.50
CA PRO A 82 -46.46 11.58 2.02
C PRO A 82 -45.32 10.61 2.32
N ASP A 83 -44.11 10.99 1.93
CA ASP A 83 -42.86 10.33 2.25
C ASP A 83 -42.32 10.85 3.60
N ARG A 84 -41.40 10.09 4.22
CA ARG A 84 -40.71 10.49 5.45
C ARG A 84 -39.31 10.97 5.11
N LEU A 85 -38.98 12.22 5.47
CA LEU A 85 -37.63 12.77 5.34
C LEU A 85 -37.06 13.03 6.73
N GLU A 86 -35.84 12.57 7.00
CA GLU A 86 -35.27 12.56 8.35
C GLU A 86 -33.86 13.12 8.34
N PHE A 87 -33.57 13.98 9.30
CA PHE A 87 -32.25 14.51 9.61
C PHE A 87 -31.85 13.92 10.95
N VAL A 88 -30.82 13.07 10.96
CA VAL A 88 -30.42 12.30 12.13
C VAL A 88 -28.99 12.66 12.49
N ARG A 89 -28.74 13.06 13.74
CA ARG A 89 -27.40 13.34 14.23
C ARG A 89 -26.58 12.04 14.29
N VAL A 90 -25.31 12.13 13.92
CA VAL A 90 -24.38 11.01 13.94
C VAL A 90 -23.10 11.39 14.68
N ALA A 91 -22.42 10.41 15.28
CA ALA A 91 -21.21 10.66 16.07
C ALA A 91 -20.03 11.23 15.25
N ALA A 92 -19.99 10.96 13.94
CA ALA A 92 -19.02 11.50 13.00
C ALA A 92 -19.61 11.51 11.59
N GLU A 93 -19.28 12.53 10.79
CA GLU A 93 -19.59 12.50 9.36
C GLU A 93 -18.81 11.37 8.71
N ARG A 94 -19.52 10.50 7.97
CA ARG A 94 -18.85 9.52 7.14
C ARG A 94 -18.23 10.23 5.96
N SER A 95 -16.94 10.03 5.78
CA SER A 95 -16.21 10.65 4.67
C SER A 95 -16.80 10.20 3.33
N ALA A 96 -16.64 11.01 2.28
CA ALA A 96 -17.02 10.60 0.91
C ALA A 96 -16.36 9.27 0.50
N ARG A 97 -15.19 8.96 1.09
CA ARG A 97 -14.50 7.68 0.95
C ARG A 97 -15.30 6.51 1.53
N ASP A 98 -15.90 6.67 2.70
CA ASP A 98 -16.67 5.60 3.36
C ASP A 98 -17.97 5.33 2.59
N GLN A 99 -18.63 6.39 2.12
CA GLN A 99 -19.84 6.28 1.31
C GLN A 99 -19.58 5.56 -0.02
N GLY A 100 -18.53 5.95 -0.75
CA GLY A 100 -18.16 5.30 -2.01
C GLY A 100 -17.79 3.82 -1.85
N ARG A 101 -17.27 3.42 -0.68
CA ARG A 101 -16.96 2.01 -0.40
C ARG A 101 -18.22 1.19 -0.11
N GLU A 102 -19.19 1.72 0.63
CA GLU A 102 -20.45 1.02 0.88
C GLU A 102 -21.27 0.85 -0.40
N GLU A 103 -21.28 1.87 -1.27
CA GLU A 103 -21.83 1.77 -2.62
C GLU A 103 -21.12 0.70 -3.45
N PHE A 104 -19.79 0.66 -3.38
CA PHE A 104 -19.00 -0.37 -4.06
C PHE A 104 -19.33 -1.79 -3.56
N CYS A 105 -19.51 -2.01 -2.26
CA CYS A 105 -19.96 -3.29 -1.71
C CYS A 105 -21.30 -3.73 -2.31
N ARG A 106 -22.31 -2.85 -2.27
CA ARG A 106 -23.65 -3.16 -2.77
C ARG A 106 -23.62 -3.45 -4.27
N TRP A 107 -22.82 -2.71 -5.02
CA TRP A 107 -22.65 -2.91 -6.45
C TRP A 107 -21.97 -4.25 -6.77
N ILE A 108 -20.87 -4.59 -6.10
CA ILE A 108 -20.20 -5.89 -6.26
C ILE A 108 -21.12 -7.05 -5.87
N GLU A 109 -21.87 -6.92 -4.78
CA GLU A 109 -22.82 -7.93 -4.32
C GLU A 109 -23.91 -8.19 -5.37
N ALA A 110 -24.52 -7.13 -5.90
CA ALA A 110 -25.52 -7.21 -6.96
C ALA A 110 -24.93 -7.84 -8.24
N LEU A 111 -23.71 -7.46 -8.62
CA LEU A 111 -23.03 -8.00 -9.79
C LEU A 111 -22.63 -9.48 -9.61
N CYS A 112 -22.26 -9.89 -8.40
CA CYS A 112 -22.01 -11.30 -8.09
C CYS A 112 -23.30 -12.13 -8.21
N ALA A 113 -24.41 -11.62 -7.68
CA ALA A 113 -25.70 -12.30 -7.77
C ALA A 113 -26.18 -12.47 -9.22
N SER A 114 -25.86 -11.52 -10.11
CA SER A 114 -26.24 -11.61 -11.53
C SER A 114 -25.32 -12.52 -12.35
N GLN A 115 -24.00 -12.47 -12.11
CA GLN A 115 -23.00 -13.20 -12.91
C GLN A 115 -22.70 -14.62 -12.41
N PHE A 116 -23.05 -14.93 -11.16
CA PHE A 116 -22.93 -16.27 -10.58
C PHE A 116 -24.31 -16.78 -10.11
N PRO A 117 -25.26 -17.06 -11.02
CA PRO A 117 -26.65 -17.39 -10.67
C PRO A 117 -26.79 -18.67 -9.83
N ASP A 118 -25.84 -19.61 -9.97
CA ASP A 118 -25.80 -20.87 -9.20
C ASP A 118 -25.09 -20.72 -7.84
N ALA A 119 -24.69 -19.49 -7.48
CA ALA A 119 -24.03 -19.18 -6.22
C ALA A 119 -24.87 -18.19 -5.40
N THR A 120 -24.95 -18.44 -4.10
CA THR A 120 -25.47 -17.47 -3.14
C THR A 120 -24.32 -16.64 -2.59
N ALA A 121 -24.44 -15.32 -2.69
CA ALA A 121 -23.50 -14.39 -2.06
C ALA A 121 -23.97 -14.07 -0.63
N ASP A 122 -23.10 -14.27 0.36
CA ASP A 122 -23.29 -13.64 1.66
C ASP A 122 -23.02 -12.12 1.52
N PRO A 123 -23.64 -11.26 2.35
CA PRO A 123 -23.47 -9.81 2.25
C PRO A 123 -22.00 -9.38 2.29
N PHE A 124 -21.60 -8.51 1.35
CA PHE A 124 -20.23 -8.04 1.29
C PHE A 124 -19.93 -7.03 2.40
N THR A 125 -18.73 -7.10 2.97
CA THR A 125 -18.27 -6.19 4.02
C THR A 125 -16.94 -5.52 3.66
N ILE A 126 -16.80 -4.26 4.09
CA ILE A 126 -15.60 -3.42 4.02
C ILE A 126 -15.22 -2.93 5.41
N HIS A 127 -15.84 -3.43 6.46
CA HIS A 127 -15.51 -2.98 7.81
C HIS A 127 -14.10 -3.41 8.18
N GLN A 128 -13.34 -2.52 8.81
CA GLN A 128 -12.03 -2.87 9.32
C GLN A 128 -12.17 -3.87 10.47
N ASP A 129 -11.35 -4.90 10.48
CA ASP A 129 -11.25 -5.86 11.57
C ASP A 129 -9.78 -5.94 11.99
N LEU A 130 -9.43 -5.19 13.04
CA LEU A 130 -8.06 -5.10 13.53
C LEU A 130 -7.58 -6.39 14.19
N GLU A 131 -8.48 -7.12 14.86
CA GLU A 131 -8.19 -8.39 15.52
C GLU A 131 -7.68 -9.42 14.52
N HIS A 132 -8.24 -9.42 13.31
CA HIS A 132 -7.90 -10.36 12.24
C HIS A 132 -7.11 -9.71 11.09
N SER A 133 -6.63 -8.48 11.32
CA SER A 133 -5.78 -7.74 10.38
C SER A 133 -6.40 -7.55 8.99
N LEU A 134 -7.73 -7.38 8.92
CA LEU A 134 -8.46 -7.11 7.69
C LEU A 134 -8.67 -5.61 7.51
N SER A 135 -8.25 -5.08 6.36
CA SER A 135 -8.36 -3.67 6.00
C SER A 135 -9.77 -3.28 5.57
N GLY A 136 -10.19 -2.03 5.80
CA GLY A 136 -11.43 -1.50 5.24
C GLY A 136 -11.36 -1.04 3.77
N ASN A 137 -10.22 -1.29 3.10
CA ASN A 137 -9.99 -0.81 1.73
C ASN A 137 -10.56 -1.72 0.64
N TYR A 138 -10.78 -3.01 0.95
CA TYR A 138 -11.23 -4.01 -0.02
C TYR A 138 -12.54 -4.62 0.46
N ALA A 139 -13.51 -4.75 -0.43
CA ALA A 139 -14.74 -5.46 -0.10
C ALA A 139 -14.46 -6.96 -0.05
N ARG A 140 -15.06 -7.64 0.92
CA ARG A 140 -14.87 -9.06 1.18
C ARG A 140 -16.21 -9.74 1.32
N GLY A 141 -16.32 -10.92 0.74
CA GLY A 141 -17.55 -11.71 0.77
C GLY A 141 -17.26 -13.19 0.65
N VAL A 142 -18.33 -13.97 0.66
CA VAL A 142 -18.31 -15.42 0.44
C VAL A 142 -19.32 -15.75 -0.64
N LEU A 143 -18.91 -16.48 -1.67
CA LEU A 143 -19.81 -17.08 -2.64
C LEU A 143 -19.95 -18.56 -2.33
N THR A 144 -21.18 -19.03 -2.16
CA THR A 144 -21.48 -20.44 -1.89
C THR A 144 -22.21 -21.03 -3.09
N SER A 145 -21.59 -22.00 -3.76
CA SER A 145 -22.23 -22.78 -4.82
C SER A 145 -22.32 -24.24 -4.41
N GLY A 146 -23.55 -24.74 -4.26
CA GLY A 146 -23.83 -26.06 -3.70
C GLY A 146 -23.22 -26.24 -2.30
N LYS A 147 -22.26 -27.17 -2.18
CA LYS A 147 -21.54 -27.45 -0.92
C LYS A 147 -20.19 -26.73 -0.82
N THR A 148 -19.79 -26.00 -1.85
CA THR A 148 -18.47 -25.36 -1.92
C THR A 148 -18.57 -23.87 -1.69
N GLN A 149 -17.59 -23.32 -0.97
CA GLN A 149 -17.50 -21.89 -0.71
C GLN A 149 -16.25 -21.31 -1.40
N TRP A 150 -16.33 -20.04 -1.78
CA TRP A 150 -15.23 -19.27 -2.32
C TRP A 150 -15.07 -17.99 -1.51
N ALA A 151 -13.84 -17.75 -1.04
CA ALA A 151 -13.48 -16.45 -0.52
C ALA A 151 -13.49 -15.45 -1.67
N VAL A 152 -14.07 -14.27 -1.47
CA VAL A 152 -14.02 -13.20 -2.48
C VAL A 152 -13.42 -11.95 -1.87
N ILE A 153 -12.50 -11.33 -2.60
CA ILE A 153 -12.01 -9.99 -2.32
C ILE A 153 -12.14 -9.11 -3.57
N ALA A 154 -12.67 -7.91 -3.40
CA ALA A 154 -12.86 -6.95 -4.47
C ALA A 154 -12.11 -5.65 -4.17
N ALA A 155 -11.31 -5.19 -5.12
CA ALA A 155 -10.59 -3.93 -5.03
C ALA A 155 -11.35 -2.82 -5.76
N PRO A 156 -11.63 -1.66 -5.14
CA PRO A 156 -12.23 -0.54 -5.84
C PRO A 156 -11.21 0.19 -6.71
N GLU A 157 -11.68 0.87 -7.76
CA GLU A 157 -10.83 1.67 -8.68
C GLU A 157 -9.99 2.73 -7.96
N ALA A 158 -10.53 3.29 -6.87
CA ALA A 158 -9.87 4.33 -6.08
C ALA A 158 -8.60 3.85 -5.34
N GLU A 159 -8.42 2.55 -5.15
CA GLU A 159 -7.20 2.01 -4.52
C GLU A 159 -6.05 1.84 -5.54
N GLY A 160 -6.32 2.04 -6.85
CA GLY A 160 -5.33 2.11 -7.93
C GLY A 160 -4.54 0.82 -8.21
N GLY A 161 -3.90 0.75 -9.38
CA GLY A 161 -3.10 -0.41 -9.81
C GLY A 161 -1.92 -0.79 -8.91
N SER A 162 -1.38 0.10 -8.06
CA SER A 162 -0.24 -0.20 -7.17
C SER A 162 -0.61 -1.02 -5.92
N SER A 163 -1.88 -1.39 -5.80
CA SER A 163 -2.45 -2.06 -4.63
C SER A 163 -2.47 -3.60 -4.70
N ALA A 164 -1.93 -4.24 -5.75
CA ALA A 164 -2.08 -5.69 -5.94
C ALA A 164 -1.52 -6.54 -4.77
N SER A 165 -0.31 -6.26 -4.28
CA SER A 165 0.27 -6.97 -3.12
C SER A 165 -0.56 -6.79 -1.85
N ARG A 166 -1.16 -5.60 -1.66
CA ARG A 166 -2.05 -5.35 -0.51
C ARG A 166 -3.35 -6.13 -0.66
N CYS A 167 -3.98 -6.08 -1.83
CA CYS A 167 -5.20 -6.84 -2.12
C CYS A 167 -4.97 -8.35 -1.92
N LEU A 168 -3.87 -8.90 -2.44
CA LEU A 168 -3.50 -10.29 -2.23
C LEU A 168 -3.29 -10.61 -0.75
N THR A 169 -2.58 -9.75 -0.01
CA THR A 169 -2.38 -9.90 1.45
C THR A 169 -3.72 -10.07 2.17
N PHE A 170 -4.64 -9.13 1.99
CA PHE A 170 -5.94 -9.19 2.69
C PHE A 170 -6.84 -10.31 2.16
N GLY A 171 -6.70 -10.71 0.90
CA GLY A 171 -7.40 -11.86 0.34
C GLY A 171 -6.96 -13.17 0.98
N LEU A 172 -5.65 -13.37 1.18
CA LEU A 172 -5.10 -14.55 1.87
C LEU A 172 -5.53 -14.59 3.34
N LEU A 173 -5.51 -13.45 4.03
CA LEU A 173 -6.00 -13.38 5.41
C LEU A 173 -7.50 -13.66 5.52
N TRP A 174 -8.28 -13.20 4.54
CA TRP A 174 -9.70 -13.52 4.48
C TRP A 174 -9.94 -15.01 4.27
N LEU A 175 -9.18 -15.63 3.37
CA LEU A 175 -9.25 -17.07 3.15
C LEU A 175 -8.87 -17.87 4.40
N GLU A 176 -7.78 -17.51 5.07
CA GLU A 176 -7.36 -18.14 6.33
C GLU A 176 -8.45 -18.05 7.39
N ARG A 177 -9.11 -16.89 7.50
CA ARG A 177 -10.23 -16.71 8.42
C ARG A 177 -11.41 -17.61 8.06
N LEU A 178 -11.76 -17.73 6.78
CA LEU A 178 -12.85 -18.62 6.38
C LEU A 178 -12.53 -20.09 6.69
N HIS A 179 -11.27 -20.49 6.59
CA HIS A 179 -10.83 -21.83 7.01
C HIS A 179 -10.92 -22.05 8.52
N SER A 180 -10.69 -21.01 9.33
CA SER A 180 -10.76 -21.12 10.80
C SER A 180 -12.19 -21.03 11.34
N MET A 181 -13.10 -20.40 10.61
CA MET A 181 -14.52 -20.36 10.97
C MET A 181 -15.22 -21.69 10.70
N ARG A 182 -16.21 -22.04 11.52
CA ARG A 182 -17.12 -23.17 11.23
C ARG A 182 -18.02 -22.79 10.05
N GLY A 183 -17.55 -23.04 8.83
CA GLY A 183 -18.25 -22.74 7.59
C GLY A 183 -19.38 -23.70 7.26
N ARG A 184 -20.11 -23.40 6.18
CA ARG A 184 -21.19 -24.24 5.63
C ARG A 184 -20.65 -25.37 4.75
N GLY A 185 -19.36 -25.34 4.41
CA GLY A 185 -18.68 -26.34 3.60
C GLY A 185 -17.19 -26.01 3.40
N PRO A 186 -16.45 -26.82 2.64
CA PRO A 186 -15.06 -26.53 2.30
C PRO A 186 -14.94 -25.25 1.45
N VAL A 187 -13.91 -24.45 1.75
CA VAL A 187 -13.55 -23.29 0.94
C VAL A 187 -12.57 -23.74 -0.14
N SER A 188 -12.94 -23.53 -1.41
CA SER A 188 -12.19 -24.06 -2.57
C SER A 188 -11.00 -23.18 -2.92
N GLY A 189 -11.09 -21.88 -2.67
CA GLY A 189 -10.06 -20.92 -3.04
C GLY A 189 -10.51 -19.48 -2.88
N LEU A 190 -9.80 -18.59 -3.58
CA LEU A 190 -9.97 -17.15 -3.51
C LEU A 190 -10.25 -16.55 -4.90
N ARG A 191 -11.29 -15.73 -5.01
CA ARG A 191 -11.62 -14.95 -6.21
C ARG A 191 -11.28 -13.49 -5.99
N PHE A 192 -10.54 -12.92 -6.93
CA PHE A 192 -10.20 -11.51 -6.97
C PHE A 192 -11.09 -10.80 -7.98
N LEU A 193 -11.85 -9.79 -7.52
CA LEU A 193 -12.64 -8.91 -8.38
C LEU A 193 -11.88 -7.59 -8.52
N LEU A 194 -11.30 -7.34 -9.68
CA LEU A 194 -10.30 -6.27 -9.86
C LEU A 194 -10.66 -5.30 -10.99
N PRO A 195 -10.28 -4.02 -10.86
CA PRO A 195 -10.28 -3.09 -11.98
C PRO A 195 -9.21 -3.48 -13.00
N ARG A 196 -9.37 -3.00 -14.24
CA ARG A 196 -8.51 -3.35 -15.38
C ARG A 196 -7.01 -3.13 -15.11
N ASP A 197 -6.64 -2.05 -14.42
CA ASP A 197 -5.27 -1.64 -14.15
C ASP A 197 -4.57 -2.51 -13.09
N ALA A 198 -5.32 -3.13 -12.18
CA ALA A 198 -4.76 -3.99 -11.13
C ALA A 198 -4.51 -5.44 -11.60
N VAL A 199 -5.13 -5.87 -12.71
CA VAL A 199 -5.07 -7.25 -13.19
C VAL A 199 -3.64 -7.73 -13.50
N PRO A 200 -2.79 -7.00 -14.25
CA PRO A 200 -1.44 -7.49 -14.58
C PRO A 200 -0.57 -7.68 -13.34
N ALA A 201 -0.63 -6.74 -12.40
CA ALA A 201 0.08 -6.80 -11.13
C ALA A 201 -0.37 -7.99 -10.26
N MET A 202 -1.68 -8.26 -10.19
CA MET A 202 -2.20 -9.43 -9.49
C MET A 202 -1.76 -10.73 -10.17
N ALA A 203 -1.93 -10.84 -11.50
CA ALA A 203 -1.57 -12.04 -12.26
C ALA A 203 -0.10 -12.44 -12.06
N HIS A 204 0.81 -11.45 -12.02
CA HIS A 204 2.20 -11.67 -11.69
C HIS A 204 2.38 -12.27 -10.29
N LEU A 205 1.75 -11.68 -9.26
CA LEU A 205 1.85 -12.14 -7.89
C LEU A 205 1.21 -13.50 -7.65
N LEU A 206 0.16 -13.88 -8.39
CA LEU A 206 -0.43 -15.23 -8.25
C LEU A 206 0.58 -16.34 -8.59
N ALA A 207 1.63 -16.04 -9.36
CA ALA A 207 2.69 -17.01 -9.68
C ALA A 207 3.55 -17.42 -8.46
N VAL A 208 3.53 -16.66 -7.35
CA VAL A 208 4.24 -17.05 -6.11
C VAL A 208 3.39 -17.84 -5.14
N LEU A 209 2.10 -18.04 -5.42
CA LEU A 209 1.22 -18.81 -4.55
C LEU A 209 1.55 -20.29 -4.62
N ASN A 210 1.19 -21.00 -3.54
CA ASN A 210 1.25 -22.45 -3.52
C ASN A 210 0.38 -23.01 -4.66
N PRO A 211 0.89 -23.90 -5.53
CA PRO A 211 0.11 -24.44 -6.65
C PRO A 211 -1.19 -25.17 -6.24
N LYS A 212 -1.30 -25.58 -4.96
CA LYS A 212 -2.52 -26.20 -4.42
C LYS A 212 -3.61 -25.18 -4.05
N LEU A 213 -3.26 -23.90 -3.94
CA LEU A 213 -4.17 -22.82 -3.63
C LEU A 213 -4.88 -22.36 -4.90
N GLN A 214 -6.19 -22.54 -4.99
CA GLN A 214 -6.96 -22.04 -6.12
C GLN A 214 -7.16 -20.53 -6.00
N ALA A 215 -6.76 -19.80 -7.03
CA ALA A 215 -6.94 -18.36 -7.13
C ALA A 215 -7.45 -18.01 -8.53
N GLU A 216 -8.55 -17.26 -8.59
CA GLU A 216 -9.18 -16.83 -9.84
C GLU A 216 -9.21 -15.30 -9.92
N ILE A 217 -8.98 -14.74 -11.11
CA ILE A 217 -9.08 -13.30 -11.36
C ILE A 217 -10.30 -13.04 -12.24
N TYR A 218 -11.16 -12.14 -11.78
CA TYR A 218 -12.23 -11.55 -12.55
C TYR A 218 -12.00 -10.06 -12.69
N ARG A 219 -11.88 -9.59 -13.93
CA ARG A 219 -11.90 -8.17 -14.23
C ARG A 219 -13.35 -7.69 -14.25
N TYR A 220 -13.68 -6.63 -13.53
CA TYR A 220 -14.98 -6.00 -13.69
C TYR A 220 -14.94 -4.84 -14.69
N ASP A 221 -16.04 -4.65 -15.42
CA ASP A 221 -16.31 -3.47 -16.23
C ASP A 221 -17.51 -2.75 -15.63
N ARG A 222 -17.27 -1.57 -15.05
CA ARG A 222 -18.29 -0.82 -14.32
C ARG A 222 -19.37 -0.24 -15.24
N ALA A 223 -19.04 0.05 -16.50
CA ALA A 223 -20.00 0.58 -17.46
C ALA A 223 -20.91 -0.51 -18.03
N ARG A 224 -20.36 -1.72 -18.21
CA ARG A 224 -21.12 -2.87 -18.75
C ARG A 224 -21.76 -3.74 -17.68
N GLU A 225 -21.37 -3.58 -16.42
CA GLU A 225 -21.81 -4.41 -15.29
C GLU A 225 -21.58 -5.91 -15.57
N ILE A 226 -20.35 -6.26 -15.95
CA ILE A 226 -19.94 -7.64 -16.20
C ILE A 226 -18.63 -7.98 -15.49
N PHE A 227 -18.44 -9.27 -15.26
CA PHE A 227 -17.13 -9.86 -14.95
C PHE A 227 -16.56 -10.58 -16.16
N GLU A 228 -15.26 -10.46 -16.35
CA GLU A 228 -14.49 -11.21 -17.34
C GLU A 228 -13.43 -12.03 -16.61
N ALA A 229 -13.51 -13.35 -16.74
CA ALA A 229 -12.51 -14.25 -16.18
C ALA A 229 -11.18 -14.06 -16.93
N ILE A 230 -10.10 -13.88 -16.17
CA ILE A 230 -8.76 -13.68 -16.69
C ILE A 230 -7.90 -14.88 -16.34
N ASP A 231 -7.27 -15.48 -17.35
CA ASP A 231 -6.22 -16.47 -17.14
C ASP A 231 -4.92 -15.76 -16.70
N PRO A 232 -4.45 -15.95 -15.45
CA PRO A 232 -3.24 -15.30 -14.96
C PRO A 232 -1.99 -15.66 -15.77
N SER A 233 -1.93 -16.86 -16.35
CA SER A 233 -0.77 -17.33 -17.09
C SER A 233 -0.51 -16.50 -18.36
N SER A 234 -1.56 -15.92 -18.94
CA SER A 234 -1.49 -15.05 -20.10
C SER A 234 -0.88 -13.67 -19.80
N LEU A 235 -0.85 -13.24 -18.53
CA LEU A 235 -0.46 -11.89 -18.10
C LEU A 235 0.70 -11.85 -17.09
N ALA A 236 1.29 -12.99 -16.73
CA ALA A 236 2.35 -13.07 -15.71
C ALA A 236 3.67 -12.32 -16.08
N ASN A 237 3.77 -11.78 -17.30
CA ASN A 237 4.94 -11.11 -17.83
C ASN A 237 4.94 -9.60 -17.55
N ILE A 238 5.16 -9.22 -16.29
CA ILE A 238 5.53 -7.83 -15.98
C ILE A 238 6.98 -7.58 -16.39
N SER A 239 7.22 -6.59 -17.27
CA SER A 239 8.58 -6.19 -17.63
C SER A 239 9.31 -5.64 -16.40
N SER A 240 10.54 -6.11 -16.18
CA SER A 240 11.48 -5.53 -15.24
C SER A 240 12.81 -5.35 -15.95
N THR A 241 13.47 -4.24 -15.65
CA THR A 241 14.75 -3.89 -16.26
C THR A 241 15.81 -3.95 -15.17
N LEU A 242 16.70 -4.93 -15.26
CA LEU A 242 17.91 -4.98 -14.45
C LEU A 242 18.91 -3.95 -14.97
N VAL A 243 19.47 -3.10 -14.10
CA VAL A 243 20.43 -2.08 -14.49
C VAL A 243 21.81 -2.72 -14.68
N PRO A 244 22.48 -2.59 -15.85
CA PRO A 244 23.83 -3.10 -16.01
C PRO A 244 24.83 -2.42 -15.06
N LEU A 245 25.68 -3.18 -14.36
CA LEU A 245 26.62 -2.61 -13.39
C LEU A 245 27.58 -1.58 -14.03
N ARG A 246 27.98 -1.82 -15.29
CA ARG A 246 28.82 -0.90 -16.05
C ARG A 246 28.20 0.49 -16.22
N GLU A 247 26.88 0.60 -16.31
CA GLU A 247 26.18 1.88 -16.49
C GLU A 247 26.17 2.66 -15.17
N SER A 248 25.90 1.97 -14.06
CA SER A 248 26.02 2.54 -12.72
C SER A 248 27.46 2.99 -12.45
N GLN A 249 28.46 2.17 -12.80
CA GLN A 249 29.87 2.51 -12.62
C GLN A 249 30.27 3.70 -13.48
N SER A 250 29.87 3.73 -14.75
CA SER A 250 30.16 4.86 -15.65
C SER A 250 29.58 6.18 -15.13
N LEU A 251 28.39 6.16 -14.52
CA LEU A 251 27.80 7.35 -13.91
C LEU A 251 28.62 7.81 -12.68
N LEU A 252 29.06 6.87 -11.85
CA LEU A 252 29.92 7.14 -10.69
C LEU A 252 31.28 7.71 -11.11
N ASP A 253 31.93 7.11 -12.10
CA ASP A 253 33.23 7.55 -12.61
C ASP A 253 33.17 8.98 -13.16
N ARG A 254 32.09 9.32 -13.88
CA ARG A 254 31.87 10.67 -14.41
C ARG A 254 31.75 11.73 -13.31
N ALA A 255 31.15 11.39 -12.17
CA ALA A 255 30.92 12.31 -11.06
C ALA A 255 32.03 12.28 -10.00
N GLY A 256 33.00 11.37 -10.14
CA GLY A 256 33.94 11.04 -9.07
C GLY A 256 34.73 12.23 -8.56
N ASN A 257 35.27 13.05 -9.48
CA ASN A 257 36.09 14.21 -9.14
C ASN A 257 35.31 15.28 -8.38
N GLU A 258 34.07 15.57 -8.79
CA GLU A 258 33.23 16.57 -8.12
C GLU A 258 32.80 16.07 -6.73
N LEU A 259 32.41 14.79 -6.65
CA LEU A 259 31.87 14.18 -5.44
C LEU A 259 32.93 13.90 -4.37
N GLU A 260 34.19 13.70 -4.74
CA GLU A 260 35.30 13.43 -3.82
C GLU A 260 35.40 14.49 -2.71
N SER A 261 35.20 15.76 -3.07
CA SER A 261 35.23 16.88 -2.14
C SER A 261 34.16 16.82 -1.04
N VAL A 262 33.03 16.16 -1.31
CA VAL A 262 31.92 15.98 -0.37
C VAL A 262 32.06 14.67 0.40
N VAL A 263 32.39 13.58 -0.30
CA VAL A 263 32.55 12.24 0.30
C VAL A 263 33.67 12.22 1.33
N SER A 264 34.79 12.91 1.06
CA SER A 264 35.93 13.02 1.97
C SER A 264 35.62 13.68 3.32
N LEU A 265 34.51 14.42 3.44
CA LEU A 265 34.09 15.03 4.71
C LEU A 265 33.60 13.98 5.72
N ALA A 266 33.05 12.85 5.25
CA ALA A 266 32.57 11.76 6.11
C ALA A 266 32.56 10.41 5.35
N PRO A 267 33.73 9.86 4.99
CA PRO A 267 33.85 8.75 4.03
C PRO A 267 33.17 7.46 4.48
N SER A 268 33.16 7.17 5.79
CA SER A 268 32.50 5.97 6.35
C SER A 268 30.99 6.13 6.55
N ARG A 269 30.43 7.31 6.27
CA ARG A 269 29.01 7.63 6.57
C ARG A 269 28.24 8.05 5.32
N ILE A 270 28.94 8.55 4.31
CA ILE A 270 28.39 8.97 3.03
C ILE A 270 28.47 7.81 2.04
N THR A 271 27.32 7.46 1.47
CA THR A 271 27.21 6.43 0.43
C THR A 271 26.64 7.03 -0.85
N LEU A 272 27.09 6.54 -2.00
CA LEU A 272 26.66 6.97 -3.33
C LEU A 272 25.63 5.98 -3.89
N HIS A 273 24.53 6.50 -4.43
CA HIS A 273 23.41 5.72 -4.96
C HIS A 273 23.05 6.23 -6.36
N PRO A 274 23.64 5.65 -7.42
CA PRO A 274 23.41 6.08 -8.80
C PRO A 274 22.02 5.66 -9.29
N SER A 275 21.31 6.59 -9.95
CA SER A 275 20.07 6.32 -10.67
C SER A 275 20.33 6.50 -12.15
N VAL A 276 20.60 5.40 -12.86
CA VAL A 276 20.86 5.42 -14.30
C VAL A 276 19.69 6.00 -15.11
N PRO A 277 18.41 5.65 -14.86
CA PRO A 277 17.29 6.21 -15.60
C PRO A 277 17.14 7.73 -15.43
N GLN A 278 17.42 8.24 -14.23
CA GLN A 278 17.29 9.66 -13.90
C GLN A 278 18.60 10.44 -14.08
N ARG A 279 19.68 9.75 -14.45
CA ARG A 279 21.03 10.30 -14.66
C ARG A 279 21.55 11.17 -13.52
N HIS A 280 21.23 10.79 -12.29
CA HIS A 280 21.72 11.46 -11.09
C HIS A 280 22.35 10.49 -10.11
N ILE A 281 23.09 11.01 -9.14
CA ILE A 281 23.62 10.24 -8.01
C ILE A 281 23.11 10.87 -6.72
N ILE A 282 22.45 10.07 -5.89
CA ILE A 282 22.00 10.49 -4.58
C ILE A 282 23.10 10.19 -3.56
N LEU A 283 23.49 11.20 -2.77
CA LEU A 283 24.39 11.06 -1.65
C LEU A 283 23.56 10.88 -0.38
N ARG A 284 23.86 9.82 0.37
CA ARG A 284 23.15 9.48 1.59
C ARG A 284 24.11 9.44 2.78
N PHE A 285 23.76 10.14 3.84
CA PHE A 285 24.43 10.08 5.13
C PHE A 285 23.69 9.07 6.00
N ARG A 286 24.28 7.88 6.21
CA ARG A 286 23.64 6.76 6.93
C ARG A 286 22.21 6.50 6.44
N GLY A 287 22.05 6.43 5.11
CA GLY A 287 20.77 6.23 4.45
C GLY A 287 19.90 7.48 4.23
N LEU A 288 20.15 8.61 4.90
CA LEU A 288 19.36 9.83 4.67
C LEU A 288 19.94 10.64 3.51
N SER A 289 19.12 10.91 2.49
CA SER A 289 19.54 11.76 1.37
C SER A 289 19.78 13.20 1.83
N PHE A 290 20.99 13.70 1.62
CA PHE A 290 21.39 15.07 1.96
C PHE A 290 21.99 15.83 0.78
N ALA A 291 22.38 15.13 -0.29
CA ALA A 291 22.85 15.75 -1.52
C ALA A 291 22.50 14.91 -2.74
N ARG A 292 22.55 15.54 -3.91
CA ARG A 292 22.32 14.95 -5.22
C ARG A 292 23.31 15.57 -6.20
N TRP A 293 23.93 14.75 -7.03
CA TRP A 293 24.66 15.18 -8.21
C TRP A 293 23.81 14.91 -9.44
N GLU A 294 23.61 15.93 -10.27
CA GLU A 294 22.90 15.86 -11.55
C GLU A 294 23.44 16.97 -12.45
N ASP A 295 23.51 16.72 -13.76
CA ASP A 295 23.99 17.69 -14.74
C ASP A 295 25.30 18.39 -14.33
N GLU A 296 26.26 17.61 -13.82
CA GLU A 296 27.60 18.06 -13.38
C GLU A 296 27.57 19.08 -12.22
N LYS A 297 26.45 19.18 -11.52
CA LYS A 297 26.26 20.06 -10.37
C LYS A 297 25.89 19.27 -9.14
N ILE A 298 26.38 19.73 -8.00
CA ILE A 298 26.02 19.17 -6.69
C ILE A 298 24.97 20.09 -6.08
N PHE A 299 23.87 19.49 -5.61
CA PHE A 299 22.85 20.15 -4.81
C PHE A 299 22.84 19.50 -3.44
N PHE A 300 22.85 20.28 -2.37
CA PHE A 300 22.82 19.76 -0.99
C PHE A 300 21.72 20.41 -0.16
N GLY A 301 21.32 19.72 0.90
CA GLY A 301 20.17 20.03 1.73
C GLY A 301 19.23 18.84 1.89
N LEU A 302 18.34 18.93 2.87
CA LEU A 302 17.25 17.97 3.04
C LEU A 302 16.25 18.09 1.86
N PRO A 303 15.45 17.06 1.55
CA PRO A 303 14.66 17.00 0.31
C PRO A 303 13.79 18.23 -0.01
N GLU A 304 13.33 18.95 1.00
CA GLU A 304 12.46 20.12 0.88
C GLU A 304 13.20 21.43 0.61
N ALA A 305 14.52 21.49 0.82
CA ALA A 305 15.32 22.70 0.72
C ALA A 305 16.73 22.36 0.24
N ARG A 306 16.89 22.15 -1.07
CA ARG A 306 18.21 21.94 -1.70
C ARG A 306 18.68 23.18 -2.43
N GLU A 307 19.96 23.49 -2.26
CA GLU A 307 20.66 24.55 -3.00
C GLU A 307 21.88 24.01 -3.73
N GLN A 308 22.29 24.69 -4.80
CA GLN A 308 23.47 24.33 -5.56
C GLN A 308 24.73 24.62 -4.74
N LEU A 309 25.65 23.67 -4.65
CA LEU A 309 26.96 23.85 -4.03
C LEU A 309 27.84 24.77 -4.90
N HIS A 310 28.38 25.81 -4.28
CA HIS A 310 29.37 26.72 -4.85
C HIS A 310 30.38 27.12 -3.76
N ALA A 311 31.39 27.92 -4.10
CA ALA A 311 32.45 28.28 -3.13
C ALA A 311 31.89 28.97 -1.86
N GLY A 312 30.91 29.87 -2.03
CA GLY A 312 30.31 30.65 -0.94
C GLY A 312 29.48 29.89 0.10
N ASN A 313 28.94 28.69 -0.21
CA ASN A 313 28.12 27.92 0.73
C ASN A 313 28.76 26.60 1.19
N ARG A 314 30.06 26.42 0.98
CA ARG A 314 30.80 25.24 1.48
C ARG A 314 30.75 25.10 3.00
N LEU A 315 30.67 26.21 3.74
CA LEU A 315 30.53 26.17 5.20
C LEU A 315 29.17 25.60 5.62
N ALA A 316 28.10 25.97 4.92
CA ALA A 316 26.75 25.46 5.19
C ALA A 316 26.65 23.95 4.97
N LEU A 317 27.31 23.41 3.93
CA LEU A 317 27.42 21.96 3.74
C LEU A 317 28.11 21.28 4.93
N LYS A 318 29.22 21.84 5.43
CA LYS A 318 29.92 21.29 6.59
C LYS A 318 29.06 21.34 7.86
N GLN A 319 28.32 22.43 8.07
CA GLN A 319 27.39 22.56 9.19
C GLN A 319 26.28 21.51 9.11
N LEU A 320 25.66 21.32 7.94
CA LEU A 320 24.65 20.27 7.73
C LEU A 320 25.20 18.88 8.07
N LEU A 321 26.42 18.55 7.62
CA LEU A 321 27.04 17.26 7.95
C LEU A 321 27.34 17.12 9.45
N GLN A 322 27.70 18.20 10.14
CA GLN A 322 27.91 18.20 11.59
C GLN A 322 26.60 18.01 12.37
N GLU A 323 25.50 18.63 11.93
CA GLU A 323 24.16 18.39 12.47
C GLU A 323 23.75 16.93 12.29
N LEU A 324 23.94 16.39 11.08
CA LEU A 324 23.67 14.98 10.80
C LEU A 324 24.53 14.04 11.66
N GLU A 325 25.80 14.38 11.89
CA GLU A 325 26.66 13.58 12.77
C GLU A 325 26.20 13.64 14.23
N THR A 326 25.62 14.76 14.67
CA THR A 326 25.11 14.92 16.03
C THR A 326 23.80 14.15 16.23
N HIS A 327 22.84 14.32 15.32
CA HIS A 327 21.48 13.82 15.52
C HIS A 327 21.22 12.47 14.85
N ARG A 328 21.92 12.11 13.76
CA ARG A 328 21.79 10.81 13.08
C ARG A 328 22.91 9.85 13.49
N HIS A 329 23.22 9.83 14.78
CA HIS A 329 24.25 8.99 15.40
C HIS A 329 23.64 7.76 16.11
N PRO A 330 24.31 6.59 16.23
CA PRO A 330 23.73 5.41 16.90
C PRO A 330 23.63 5.62 18.42
N LEU A 331 24.40 6.57 18.93
CA LEU A 331 24.45 7.00 20.32
C LEU A 331 23.80 8.39 20.51
N ALA A 332 22.99 8.85 19.55
CA ALA A 332 22.25 10.11 19.72
C ALA A 332 21.42 10.07 21.01
N SER A 333 21.51 11.13 21.80
CA SER A 333 20.79 11.27 23.07
C SER A 333 19.28 11.46 22.88
N ASP A 334 18.89 12.13 21.79
CA ASP A 334 17.50 12.35 21.40
C ASP A 334 17.09 11.42 20.24
N GLY A 335 16.45 10.30 20.59
CA GLY A 335 15.88 9.37 19.60
C GLY A 335 14.59 9.86 18.92
N MET A 336 14.01 10.97 19.40
CA MET A 336 12.81 11.57 18.82
C MET A 336 13.12 12.61 17.74
N HIS A 337 14.39 13.04 17.63
CA HIS A 337 14.83 13.99 16.63
C HIS A 337 14.43 13.57 15.21
N PRO A 338 13.86 14.47 14.38
CA PRO A 338 13.38 14.13 13.03
C PRO A 338 14.45 13.45 12.16
N GLN A 339 15.69 13.94 12.19
CA GLN A 339 16.80 13.36 11.42
C GLN A 339 17.19 11.94 11.88
N PHE A 340 16.98 11.59 13.15
CA PHE A 340 17.24 10.24 13.67
C PHE A 340 16.18 9.23 13.18
N ARG A 341 14.92 9.67 13.12
CA ARG A 341 13.77 8.85 12.75
C ARG A 341 13.57 8.74 11.24
N ALA A 342 14.04 9.71 10.46
CA ALA A 342 13.86 9.74 9.01
C ALA A 342 14.51 8.54 8.30
N GLN A 343 13.80 7.98 7.31
CA GLN A 343 14.27 6.89 6.43
C GLN A 343 15.02 5.77 7.18
N PRO A 344 14.39 5.11 8.18
CA PRO A 344 15.07 4.13 9.01
C PRO A 344 15.48 2.89 8.21
N GLU A 345 14.69 2.46 7.22
CA GLU A 345 15.02 1.34 6.33
C GLU A 345 16.30 1.60 5.54
N ARG A 346 16.52 2.84 5.08
CA ARG A 346 17.76 3.20 4.36
C ARG A 346 18.98 3.22 5.28
N TRP A 347 18.80 3.55 6.56
CA TRP A 347 19.87 3.38 7.55
C TRP A 347 20.18 1.89 7.73
N LEU A 348 19.14 1.07 7.91
CA LEU A 348 19.30 -0.38 8.05
C LEU A 348 20.01 -0.99 6.82
N GLU A 349 19.61 -0.60 5.60
CA GLU A 349 20.27 -0.97 4.35
C GLU A 349 21.76 -0.64 4.37
N THR A 350 22.14 0.55 4.86
CA THR A 350 23.55 0.95 4.98
C THR A 350 24.32 -0.02 5.87
N LEU A 351 23.79 -0.34 7.05
CA LEU A 351 24.43 -1.24 8.02
C LEU A 351 24.50 -2.69 7.52
N VAL A 352 23.50 -3.15 6.78
CA VAL A 352 23.49 -4.50 6.20
C VAL A 352 24.47 -4.60 5.03
N ARG A 353 24.60 -3.55 4.21
CA ARG A 353 25.56 -3.53 3.09
C ARG A 353 27.02 -3.44 3.56
N GLU A 354 27.28 -2.83 4.71
CA GLU A 354 28.62 -2.82 5.32
C GLU A 354 29.12 -4.24 5.62
N ASP A 355 28.23 -5.12 6.08
CA ASP A 355 28.54 -6.53 6.32
C ASP A 355 27.27 -7.40 6.30
N VAL A 356 26.98 -7.98 5.13
CA VAL A 356 25.82 -8.86 4.93
C VAL A 356 25.92 -10.15 5.76
N THR A 357 27.12 -10.54 6.20
CA THR A 357 27.30 -11.76 7.00
C THR A 357 26.71 -11.66 8.39
N ARG A 358 26.42 -10.42 8.85
CA ARG A 358 25.67 -10.16 10.08
C ARG A 358 24.21 -10.58 10.00
N ILE A 359 23.64 -10.66 8.78
CA ILE A 359 22.30 -11.23 8.56
C ILE A 359 22.39 -12.75 8.51
N ASP A 360 23.28 -13.26 7.68
CA ASP A 360 23.55 -14.68 7.57
C ASP A 360 25.00 -14.95 7.15
N ILE A 361 25.69 -15.81 7.92
CA ILE A 361 27.05 -16.20 7.62
C ILE A 361 27.15 -16.90 6.27
N ALA A 362 26.07 -17.47 5.70
CA ALA A 362 26.11 -18.06 4.37
C ALA A 362 26.34 -17.04 3.23
N LEU A 363 26.08 -15.75 3.46
CA LEU A 363 26.21 -14.69 2.46
C LEU A 363 27.69 -14.35 2.19
N ASP A 364 27.99 -13.99 0.94
CA ASP A 364 29.30 -13.52 0.52
C ASP A 364 29.45 -12.01 0.82
N PRO A 365 30.38 -11.60 1.72
CA PRO A 365 30.55 -10.19 2.11
C PRO A 365 31.00 -9.29 0.95
N ARG A 366 31.51 -9.86 -0.15
CA ARG A 366 31.99 -9.07 -1.30
C ARG A 366 30.85 -8.42 -2.08
N PHE A 367 29.62 -8.92 -1.95
CA PHE A 367 28.53 -8.56 -2.87
C PHE A 367 27.22 -8.23 -2.13
N ALA A 368 26.92 -6.93 -2.09
CA ALA A 368 25.67 -6.40 -1.55
C ALA A 368 25.20 -5.20 -2.40
N TYR A 369 24.40 -5.49 -3.43
CA TYR A 369 23.95 -4.49 -4.40
C TYR A 369 22.60 -3.93 -4.00
N ALA A 370 22.51 -2.60 -3.90
CA ALA A 370 21.23 -1.89 -3.81
C ALA A 370 20.80 -1.41 -5.19
N GLN A 371 19.49 -1.15 -5.36
CA GLN A 371 18.95 -0.48 -6.55
C GLN A 371 19.22 -1.19 -7.89
N VAL A 372 19.14 -2.52 -7.89
CA VAL A 372 19.47 -3.33 -9.07
C VAL A 372 18.40 -3.29 -10.16
N LEU A 373 17.13 -3.04 -9.80
CA LEU A 373 16.02 -2.92 -10.75
C LEU A 373 15.76 -1.45 -11.06
N ALA A 374 15.68 -1.09 -12.34
CA ALA A 374 15.15 0.18 -12.78
C ALA A 374 13.62 0.16 -12.68
N ASN A 375 13.03 1.26 -12.20
CA ASN A 375 11.58 1.41 -12.12
C ASN A 375 10.97 1.28 -13.53
N ALA A 376 10.41 0.11 -13.84
CA ALA A 376 9.43 -0.02 -14.90
C ALA A 376 8.13 0.61 -14.35
N GLY A 377 7.61 1.63 -15.03
CA GLY A 377 6.57 2.55 -14.55
C GLY A 377 5.52 1.92 -13.62
N GLY A 378 5.46 2.43 -12.40
CA GLY A 378 4.57 2.01 -11.32
C GLY A 378 5.23 2.21 -9.96
N ASP A 379 4.42 2.36 -8.92
CA ASP A 379 4.77 2.53 -7.49
C ASP A 379 5.53 1.33 -6.87
N HIS A 380 6.07 0.44 -7.70
CA HIS A 380 6.83 -0.72 -7.28
C HIS A 380 8.15 -0.23 -6.68
N GLY A 381 8.36 -0.56 -5.41
CA GLY A 381 9.57 -0.21 -4.69
C GLY A 381 10.81 -0.73 -5.41
N ILE A 382 11.95 -0.18 -5.04
CA ILE A 382 13.25 -0.69 -5.45
C ILE A 382 13.62 -1.81 -4.48
N LEU A 383 14.06 -2.97 -4.99
CA LEU A 383 14.62 -4.04 -4.15
C LEU A 383 15.73 -3.46 -3.25
N ASP A 384 15.65 -3.73 -1.95
CA ASP A 384 16.60 -3.19 -0.97
C ASP A 384 18.01 -3.73 -1.23
N ILE A 385 18.22 -5.06 -1.15
CA ILE A 385 19.54 -5.66 -1.39
C ILE A 385 19.44 -6.96 -2.20
N LEU A 386 20.26 -7.06 -3.24
CA LEU A 386 20.59 -8.30 -3.96
C LEU A 386 22.01 -8.76 -3.56
N ALA A 387 22.11 -9.99 -3.08
CA ALA A 387 23.33 -10.62 -2.61
C ALA A 387 23.49 -12.03 -3.21
N VAL A 388 24.54 -12.73 -2.81
CA VAL A 388 24.80 -14.12 -3.17
C VAL A 388 25.35 -14.87 -1.96
N THR A 389 25.04 -16.16 -1.85
CA THR A 389 25.69 -17.04 -0.88
C THR A 389 27.10 -17.38 -1.33
N ARG A 390 27.94 -17.83 -0.41
CA ARG A 390 29.30 -18.34 -0.75
C ARG A 390 29.28 -19.55 -1.68
N THR A 391 28.14 -20.23 -1.79
CA THR A 391 27.93 -21.35 -2.71
C THR A 391 27.40 -20.92 -4.08
N GLY A 392 27.18 -19.62 -4.31
CA GLY A 392 26.73 -19.08 -5.60
C GLY A 392 25.22 -19.00 -5.78
N ARG A 393 24.42 -19.24 -4.73
CA ARG A 393 22.95 -19.09 -4.79
C ARG A 393 22.56 -17.63 -4.56
N LEU A 394 21.69 -17.07 -5.39
CA LEU A 394 21.22 -15.69 -5.21
C LEU A 394 20.42 -15.54 -3.91
N ALA A 395 20.55 -14.37 -3.29
CA ALA A 395 19.82 -13.99 -2.11
C ALA A 395 19.22 -12.57 -2.26
N ILE A 396 17.98 -12.41 -1.83
CA ILE A 396 17.24 -11.15 -1.85
C ILE A 396 16.95 -10.79 -0.40
N LEU A 397 17.31 -9.59 0.04
CA LEU A 397 16.99 -9.13 1.39
C LEU A 397 16.01 -7.97 1.27
N GLU A 398 14.85 -8.11 1.91
CA GLU A 398 13.85 -7.04 2.03
C GLU A 398 13.81 -6.57 3.49
N LEU A 399 13.99 -5.26 3.70
CA LEU A 399 14.25 -4.67 5.01
C LEU A 399 13.05 -3.82 5.46
N LYS A 400 12.60 -3.99 6.71
CA LYS A 400 11.59 -3.10 7.32
C LYS A 400 11.97 -2.74 8.75
N CYS A 401 11.84 -1.48 9.11
CA CYS A 401 12.11 -1.01 10.47
C CYS A 401 10.83 -0.83 11.30
N THR A 402 9.68 -0.78 10.64
CA THR A 402 8.36 -0.77 11.26
C THR A 402 7.57 -2.01 10.88
N GLU A 403 6.51 -2.27 11.63
CA GLU A 403 5.59 -3.34 11.28
C GLU A 403 4.99 -3.12 9.89
N PHE A 404 5.07 -4.15 9.05
CA PHE A 404 4.60 -4.08 7.67
C PHE A 404 4.05 -5.43 7.22
N LEU A 405 2.72 -5.55 7.21
CA LEU A 405 2.00 -6.78 6.91
C LEU A 405 2.28 -7.31 5.49
N ASN A 406 2.46 -6.43 4.51
CA ASN A 406 2.67 -6.82 3.11
C ASN A 406 4.11 -7.24 2.78
N LEU A 407 5.00 -7.25 3.78
CA LEU A 407 6.43 -7.55 3.61
C LEU A 407 6.68 -8.84 2.80
N PRO A 408 6.01 -9.99 3.08
CA PRO A 408 6.25 -11.21 2.32
C PRO A 408 5.92 -11.09 0.83
N LEU A 409 4.79 -10.48 0.48
CA LEU A 409 4.36 -10.33 -0.91
C LEU A 409 5.16 -9.27 -1.66
N GLN A 410 5.67 -8.26 -0.96
CA GLN A 410 6.61 -7.32 -1.55
C GLN A 410 7.92 -8.03 -1.92
N ALA A 411 8.47 -8.85 -1.03
CA ALA A 411 9.67 -9.63 -1.31
C ALA A 411 9.45 -10.68 -2.40
N ALA A 412 8.26 -11.29 -2.45
CA ALA A 412 7.88 -12.26 -3.47
C ALA A 412 7.79 -11.64 -4.88
N ASP A 413 7.31 -10.39 -5.00
CA ASP A 413 7.35 -9.63 -6.27
C ASP A 413 8.79 -9.49 -6.78
N TYR A 414 9.73 -9.08 -5.91
CA TYR A 414 11.14 -8.98 -6.30
C TYR A 414 11.73 -10.34 -6.65
N TRP A 415 11.37 -11.38 -5.92
CA TRP A 415 11.82 -12.73 -6.21
C TRP A 415 11.42 -13.20 -7.61
N LEU A 416 10.18 -12.96 -8.04
CA LEU A 416 9.74 -13.29 -9.40
C LEU A 416 10.60 -12.58 -10.46
N ARG A 417 10.86 -11.30 -10.26
CA ARG A 417 11.67 -10.48 -11.19
C ARG A 417 13.12 -10.96 -11.26
N ILE A 418 13.76 -11.16 -10.10
CA ILE A 418 15.15 -11.61 -10.02
C ILE A 418 15.28 -13.04 -10.55
N LYS A 419 14.36 -13.94 -10.20
CA LYS A 419 14.36 -15.30 -10.74
C LYS A 419 14.28 -15.28 -12.27
N ARG A 420 13.41 -14.46 -12.86
CA ARG A 420 13.35 -14.32 -14.32
C ARG A 420 14.67 -13.81 -14.91
N HIS A 421 15.33 -12.85 -14.26
CA HIS A 421 16.64 -12.39 -14.70
C HIS A 421 17.72 -13.47 -14.56
N LEU A 422 17.66 -14.30 -13.53
CA LEU A 422 18.52 -15.47 -13.37
C LEU A 422 18.29 -16.50 -14.47
N ASP A 423 17.04 -16.88 -14.72
CA ASP A 423 16.65 -17.88 -15.73
C ASP A 423 17.10 -17.45 -17.15
N HIS A 424 17.06 -16.14 -17.46
CA HIS A 424 17.52 -15.57 -18.73
C HIS A 424 19.03 -15.28 -18.77
N GLY A 425 19.80 -15.60 -17.73
CA GLY A 425 21.24 -15.33 -17.66
C GLY A 425 21.61 -13.84 -17.57
N ASN A 426 20.64 -12.96 -17.31
CA ASN A 426 20.84 -11.51 -17.27
C ASN A 426 21.75 -11.08 -16.13
N ILE A 427 21.70 -11.77 -14.98
CA ILE A 427 22.51 -11.44 -13.79
C ILE A 427 24.01 -11.44 -14.15
N ALA A 428 24.50 -12.57 -14.68
CA ALA A 428 25.89 -12.70 -15.12
C ALA A 428 26.20 -11.78 -16.32
N ARG A 429 25.31 -11.73 -17.32
CA ARG A 429 25.47 -10.88 -18.51
C ARG A 429 25.66 -9.40 -18.17
N TYR A 430 25.00 -8.92 -17.12
CA TYR A 430 25.04 -7.52 -16.67
C TYR A 430 26.15 -7.24 -15.66
N GLY A 431 27.02 -8.23 -15.41
CA GLY A 431 28.25 -8.09 -14.65
C GLY A 431 28.12 -8.32 -13.15
N TYR A 432 26.95 -8.75 -12.66
CA TYR A 432 26.76 -9.01 -11.22
C TYR A 432 27.55 -10.23 -10.76
N PHE A 433 28.07 -10.16 -9.52
CA PHE A 433 28.80 -11.23 -8.85
C PHE A 433 30.04 -11.75 -9.62
N PRO A 434 30.98 -10.88 -10.02
CA PRO A 434 32.16 -11.29 -10.76
C PRO A 434 32.99 -12.32 -9.98
N GLY A 435 33.40 -13.40 -10.66
CA GLY A 435 34.19 -14.47 -10.06
C GLY A 435 33.39 -15.43 -9.17
N VAL A 436 32.06 -15.39 -9.23
CA VAL A 436 31.17 -16.38 -8.60
C VAL A 436 30.48 -17.20 -9.68
N GLU A 437 30.53 -18.53 -9.54
CA GLU A 437 29.70 -19.42 -10.34
C GLU A 437 28.28 -19.41 -9.79
N LEU A 438 27.36 -18.76 -10.51
CA LEU A 438 25.98 -18.62 -10.07
C LEU A 438 25.21 -19.93 -10.27
N GLN A 439 24.51 -20.36 -9.23
CA GLN A 439 23.60 -21.50 -9.30
C GLN A 439 22.32 -21.12 -10.07
N SER A 440 21.74 -22.09 -10.77
CA SER A 440 20.40 -21.97 -11.37
C SER A 440 19.26 -22.14 -10.37
N ALA A 441 19.56 -22.43 -9.09
CA ALA A 441 18.57 -22.59 -8.04
C ALA A 441 17.82 -21.27 -7.78
N PRO A 442 16.51 -21.31 -7.45
CA PRO A 442 15.77 -20.10 -7.15
C PRO A 442 16.39 -19.30 -5.99
N PRO A 443 16.34 -17.96 -6.03
CA PRO A 443 16.91 -17.13 -4.97
C PRO A 443 16.29 -17.42 -3.59
N ILE A 444 17.10 -17.28 -2.54
CA ILE A 444 16.62 -17.27 -1.14
C ILE A 444 16.12 -15.87 -0.82
N VAL A 445 15.01 -15.75 -0.10
CA VAL A 445 14.46 -14.47 0.37
C VAL A 445 14.70 -14.32 1.86
N TYR A 446 15.35 -13.25 2.26
CA TYR A 446 15.53 -12.86 3.65
C TYR A 446 14.59 -11.70 3.98
N LEU A 447 13.64 -11.93 4.88
CA LEU A 447 12.82 -10.87 5.46
C LEU A 447 13.52 -10.36 6.72
N VAL A 448 14.02 -9.14 6.70
CA VAL A 448 14.82 -8.59 7.81
C VAL A 448 14.06 -7.45 8.46
N ALA A 449 13.77 -7.59 9.75
CA ALA A 449 13.14 -6.54 10.55
C ALA A 449 13.56 -6.66 12.03
N PRO A 450 13.39 -5.62 12.86
CA PRO A 450 13.45 -5.80 14.30
C PRO A 450 12.45 -6.87 14.73
N ALA A 451 12.87 -7.78 15.61
CA ALA A 451 12.10 -8.99 15.94
C ALA A 451 10.68 -8.70 16.43
N LEU A 452 10.48 -7.60 17.18
CA LEU A 452 9.16 -7.21 17.71
C LEU A 452 8.31 -6.45 16.68
N ARG A 453 8.79 -6.29 15.44
CA ARG A 453 8.10 -5.58 14.35
C ARG A 453 7.58 -6.52 13.27
N PHE A 454 7.76 -7.84 13.41
CA PHE A 454 7.06 -8.78 12.54
C PHE A 454 5.59 -8.85 12.94
N HIS A 455 4.71 -8.55 11.99
CA HIS A 455 3.28 -8.67 12.20
C HIS A 455 2.89 -10.16 12.37
N PRO A 456 2.11 -10.54 13.40
CA PRO A 456 1.77 -11.95 13.67
C PRO A 456 1.12 -12.69 12.50
N ALA A 457 0.25 -12.01 11.74
CA ALA A 457 -0.43 -12.57 10.57
C ALA A 457 0.49 -12.91 9.37
N ILE A 458 1.79 -12.56 9.40
CA ILE A 458 2.74 -12.94 8.35
C ILE A 458 2.82 -14.46 8.18
N ASP A 459 2.70 -15.24 9.26
CA ASP A 459 2.74 -16.71 9.19
C ASP A 459 1.64 -17.29 8.31
N ALA A 460 0.44 -16.70 8.34
CA ALA A 460 -0.67 -17.12 7.48
C ALA A 460 -0.35 -16.87 6.00
N ILE A 461 0.23 -15.71 5.69
CA ILE A 461 0.63 -15.34 4.32
C ILE A 461 1.71 -16.32 3.82
N LEU A 462 2.74 -16.57 4.62
CA LEU A 462 3.86 -17.45 4.24
C LEU A 462 3.39 -18.88 3.91
N ARG A 463 2.41 -19.41 4.64
CA ARG A 463 1.83 -20.74 4.36
C ARG A 463 1.13 -20.82 3.00
N SER A 464 0.66 -19.70 2.47
CA SER A 464 -0.01 -19.63 1.16
C SER A 464 0.97 -19.52 -0.02
N LEU A 465 2.27 -19.33 0.23
CA LEU A 465 3.27 -19.16 -0.82
C LEU A 465 3.83 -20.51 -1.31
N SER A 466 4.39 -20.49 -2.51
CA SER A 466 5.04 -21.64 -3.14
C SER A 466 6.25 -22.10 -2.32
N PRO A 467 6.45 -23.41 -2.12
CA PRO A 467 7.63 -23.93 -1.43
C PRO A 467 8.94 -23.67 -2.20
N GLN A 468 8.88 -23.28 -3.48
CA GLN A 468 10.06 -22.85 -4.23
C GLN A 468 10.59 -21.49 -3.75
N LEU A 469 9.72 -20.69 -3.12
CA LEU A 469 10.06 -19.41 -2.51
C LEU A 469 10.58 -19.67 -1.09
N GLU A 470 11.85 -20.03 -0.99
CA GLU A 470 12.51 -20.24 0.30
C GLU A 470 12.68 -18.90 1.02
N ILE A 471 11.98 -18.74 2.14
CA ILE A 471 11.98 -17.51 2.94
C ILE A 471 12.62 -17.78 4.30
N VAL A 472 13.57 -16.93 4.67
CA VAL A 472 14.20 -16.87 5.99
C VAL A 472 13.82 -15.57 6.66
N ARG A 473 13.16 -15.64 7.82
CA ARG A 473 12.87 -14.47 8.65
C ARG A 473 14.05 -14.21 9.57
N VAL A 474 14.57 -12.99 9.55
CA VAL A 474 15.69 -12.55 10.37
C VAL A 474 15.23 -11.42 11.28
N GLY A 475 15.03 -11.74 12.56
CA GLY A 475 14.70 -10.78 13.60
C GLY A 475 15.94 -10.14 14.19
N LEU A 476 16.03 -8.82 14.11
CA LEU A 476 17.11 -8.02 14.68
C LEU A 476 16.76 -7.52 16.09
N ALA A 477 17.78 -7.23 16.89
CA ALA A 477 17.59 -6.48 18.14
C ALA A 477 17.02 -5.07 17.86
N GLU A 478 16.14 -4.55 18.74
CA GLU A 478 15.49 -3.24 18.56
C GLU A 478 16.50 -2.06 18.44
N ASN A 479 17.69 -2.20 19.05
CA ASN A 479 18.77 -1.23 18.98
C ASN A 479 19.70 -1.39 17.75
N TRP A 480 19.19 -1.97 16.66
CA TRP A 480 19.94 -2.29 15.43
C TRP A 480 20.77 -1.15 14.85
N ARG A 481 20.41 0.13 15.10
CA ARG A 481 21.21 1.29 14.69
C ARG A 481 22.62 1.28 15.28
N ARG A 482 22.82 0.67 16.45
CA ARG A 482 24.13 0.51 17.11
C ARG A 482 24.95 -0.64 16.53
N GLY A 483 24.37 -1.43 15.65
CA GLY A 483 24.98 -2.59 15.04
C GLY A 483 23.95 -3.70 14.85
N ILE A 484 24.06 -4.40 13.72
CA ILE A 484 23.20 -5.53 13.39
C ILE A 484 23.53 -6.70 14.33
N ARG A 485 22.52 -7.14 15.08
CA ARG A 485 22.55 -8.34 15.90
C ARG A 485 21.27 -9.12 15.66
N VAL A 486 21.40 -10.32 15.11
CA VAL A 486 20.29 -11.26 14.90
C VAL A 486 19.94 -11.90 16.23
N VAL A 487 18.66 -11.85 16.60
CA VAL A 487 18.10 -12.46 17.82
C VAL A 487 17.10 -13.58 17.49
N LEU A 488 16.63 -13.64 16.24
CA LEU A 488 15.72 -14.65 15.74
C LEU A 488 16.08 -15.00 14.30
N ARG A 489 16.09 -16.29 13.97
CA ARG A 489 16.15 -16.78 12.59
C ARG A 489 15.17 -17.95 12.44
N GLN A 490 14.26 -17.87 11.49
CA GLN A 490 13.19 -18.86 11.26
C GLN A 490 12.90 -19.09 9.79
#